data_AF-A0A4R0ZL17-F1
#
_entry.id   AF-A0A4R0ZL17-F1
#
_cell.length_a   1.000
_cell.length_b   1.000
_cell.length_c   1.000
_cell.angle_alpha   90.00
_cell.angle_beta   90.00
_cell.angle_gamma   90.00
#
_symmetry.space_group_name_H-M   'P 1'
#
loop_
_entity.id
_entity.type
_entity.pdbx_description
1 polymer ?
#
loop_
_entity_poly.entity_id
_entity_poly.type
_entity_poly.pdbx_seq_one_letter_code
_entity_poly.pdbx_strand_id
1 'polypeptide(L)'
;MNKQERLRKVKTMNPQWLVLRLLFALPTGVLVFYFLQTEADPWLMGGMLLALTITANVLFSRESSFVKSLTPNEQAKKVVGIQYKLDYLFVIMMAVIFPLMMRFSMLTLSPFILFMGSAILILFTQFKLDQQIEWIDAEQPTRREIQRTRFSWRA
;
A
#
# COMPACT_ATOMS: atom_id res chain seq x y z
N MET A 1 19.86 1.40 17.89
CA MET A 1 19.97 0.95 16.49
C MET A 1 19.93 2.18 15.61
N ASN A 2 21.03 2.43 14.90
CA ASN A 2 21.15 3.58 14.00
C ASN A 2 20.35 3.34 12.70
N LYS A 3 20.10 4.40 11.93
CA LYS A 3 19.28 4.40 10.71
C LYS A 3 19.79 3.43 9.66
N GLN A 4 21.11 3.33 9.48
CA GLN A 4 21.73 2.43 8.52
C GLN A 4 21.50 0.96 8.88
N GLU A 5 21.59 0.59 10.16
CA GLU A 5 21.26 -0.73 10.65
C GLU A 5 19.78 -1.06 10.43
N ARG A 6 18.87 -0.09 10.68
CA ARG A 6 17.43 -0.28 10.42
C ARG A 6 17.16 -0.52 8.93
N LEU A 7 17.77 0.29 8.06
CA LEU A 7 17.66 0.16 6.60
C LEU A 7 18.25 -1.15 6.09
N ARG A 8 19.36 -1.62 6.67
CA ARG A 8 19.96 -2.92 6.32
C ARG A 8 18.99 -4.06 6.65
N LYS A 9 18.34 -4.03 7.82
CA LYS A 9 17.30 -5.01 8.19
C LYS A 9 16.12 -4.99 7.22
N VAL A 10 15.67 -3.81 6.80
CA VAL A 10 14.62 -3.67 5.78
C VAL A 10 15.09 -4.27 4.45
N LYS A 11 16.30 -3.95 3.98
CA LYS A 11 16.87 -4.47 2.73
C LYS A 11 16.95 -6.00 2.74
N THR A 12 17.35 -6.61 3.87
CA THR A 12 17.43 -8.07 3.97
C THR A 12 16.07 -8.76 3.89
N MET A 13 15.02 -8.14 4.41
CA MET A 13 13.67 -8.71 4.33
C MET A 13 12.94 -8.39 3.02
N ASN A 14 13.38 -7.35 2.29
CA ASN A 14 12.71 -6.86 1.10
C ASN A 14 12.43 -7.93 0.01
N PRO A 15 13.34 -8.90 -0.29
CA PRO A 15 13.06 -9.93 -1.29
C PRO A 15 11.84 -10.79 -0.93
N GLN A 16 11.70 -11.17 0.34
CA GLN A 16 10.55 -11.96 0.82
C GLN A 16 9.25 -11.16 0.64
N TRP A 17 9.24 -9.89 1.05
CA TRP A 17 8.09 -9.01 0.86
C TRP A 17 7.76 -8.79 -0.61
N LEU A 18 8.76 -8.68 -1.48
CA LEU A 18 8.56 -8.52 -2.92
C LEU A 18 7.87 -9.74 -3.53
N VAL A 19 8.34 -10.95 -3.20
CA VAL A 19 7.70 -12.20 -3.67
C VAL A 19 6.24 -12.25 -3.22
N LEU A 20 5.97 -11.97 -1.94
CA LEU A 20 4.60 -11.91 -1.43
C LEU A 20 3.75 -10.86 -2.16
N ARG A 21 4.27 -9.64 -2.38
CA ARG A 21 3.56 -8.59 -3.12
C ARG A 21 3.23 -9.02 -4.54
N LEU A 22 4.15 -9.67 -5.24
CA LEU A 22 3.91 -10.19 -6.59
C LEU A 22 2.85 -11.30 -6.59
N LEU A 23 2.89 -12.19 -5.59
CA LEU A 23 1.91 -13.26 -5.43
C LEU A 23 0.48 -12.72 -5.25
N PHE A 24 0.31 -11.53 -4.65
CA PHE A 24 -0.99 -10.88 -4.58
C PHE A 24 -1.30 -10.00 -5.81
N ALA A 25 -0.31 -9.25 -6.29
CA ALA A 25 -0.50 -8.28 -7.37
C ALA A 25 -0.83 -8.95 -8.71
N LEU A 26 -0.19 -10.07 -9.04
CA LEU A 26 -0.43 -10.76 -10.32
C LEU A 26 -1.86 -11.32 -10.41
N PRO A 27 -2.36 -12.12 -9.44
CA PRO A 27 -3.76 -12.56 -9.47
C PRO A 27 -4.74 -11.40 -9.39
N THR A 28 -4.42 -10.33 -8.65
CA THR A 28 -5.27 -9.13 -8.60
C THR A 28 -5.39 -8.51 -9.99
N GLY A 29 -4.27 -8.33 -10.70
CA GLY A 29 -4.26 -7.79 -12.06
C GLY A 29 -5.06 -8.66 -13.05
N VAL A 30 -4.91 -9.98 -12.97
CA VAL A 30 -5.67 -10.93 -13.80
C VAL A 30 -7.17 -10.84 -13.50
N LEU A 31 -7.56 -10.79 -12.23
CA LEU A 31 -8.96 -10.65 -11.84
C LEU A 31 -9.55 -9.30 -12.27
N VAL A 32 -8.81 -8.19 -12.12
CA VAL A 32 -9.25 -6.88 -12.59
C VAL A 32 -9.43 -6.89 -14.11
N PHE A 33 -8.49 -7.48 -14.85
CA PHE A 33 -8.63 -7.62 -16.30
C PHE A 33 -9.88 -8.41 -16.68
N TYR A 34 -10.09 -9.58 -16.08
CA TYR A 34 -11.24 -10.43 -16.35
C TYR A 34 -12.56 -9.75 -15.95
N PHE A 35 -12.57 -9.02 -14.83
CA PHE A 35 -13.70 -8.23 -14.35
C PHE A 35 -14.15 -7.16 -15.35
N LEU A 36 -13.20 -6.50 -16.00
CA LEU A 36 -13.50 -5.46 -16.97
C LEU A 36 -13.95 -6.00 -18.33
N GLN A 37 -13.48 -7.19 -18.70
CA GLN A 37 -13.69 -7.76 -20.04
C GLN A 37 -14.91 -8.67 -20.17
N THR A 38 -15.39 -9.28 -19.07
CA THR A 38 -16.46 -10.28 -19.13
C THR A 38 -17.80 -9.71 -18.75
N GLU A 39 -18.92 -10.37 -19.09
CA GLU A 39 -20.27 -10.00 -18.65
C GLU A 39 -20.66 -10.63 -17.30
N ALA A 40 -19.69 -11.22 -16.59
CA ALA A 40 -19.93 -11.85 -15.30
C ALA A 40 -20.48 -10.86 -14.25
N ASP A 41 -21.18 -11.42 -13.25
CA ASP A 41 -21.86 -10.65 -12.20
C ASP A 41 -20.87 -9.69 -11.50
N PRO A 42 -21.08 -8.37 -11.64
CA PRO A 42 -20.19 -7.38 -11.07
C PRO A 42 -20.04 -7.49 -9.55
N TRP A 43 -21.07 -7.94 -8.85
CA TRP A 43 -21.05 -8.05 -7.39
C TRP A 43 -20.22 -9.23 -6.92
N LEU A 44 -20.35 -10.38 -7.59
CA LEU A 44 -19.55 -11.57 -7.28
C LEU A 44 -18.06 -11.31 -7.52
N MET A 45 -17.71 -10.72 -8.66
CA MET A 45 -16.32 -10.43 -8.98
C MET A 45 -15.75 -9.28 -8.15
N GLY A 46 -16.55 -8.24 -7.88
CA GLY A 46 -16.18 -7.18 -6.94
C GLY A 46 -15.91 -7.73 -5.54
N GLY A 47 -16.73 -8.70 -5.09
CA GLY A 47 -16.51 -9.46 -3.87
C GLY A 47 -15.21 -10.26 -3.87
N MET A 48 -14.86 -10.91 -4.98
CA MET A 48 -13.58 -11.62 -5.13
C MET A 48 -12.38 -10.67 -5.08
N LEU A 49 -12.45 -9.52 -5.77
CA LEU A 49 -11.41 -8.48 -5.70
C LEU A 49 -11.26 -7.95 -4.27
N LEU A 50 -12.37 -7.72 -3.57
CA LEU A 50 -12.35 -7.30 -2.17
C LEU A 50 -11.75 -8.38 -1.27
N ALA A 51 -12.12 -9.66 -1.43
CA ALA A 51 -11.56 -10.76 -0.67
C ALA A 51 -10.04 -10.91 -0.87
N LEU A 52 -9.57 -10.74 -2.11
CA LEU A 52 -8.14 -10.80 -2.44
C LEU A 52 -7.38 -9.63 -1.81
N THR A 53 -7.94 -8.41 -1.85
CA THR A 53 -7.32 -7.26 -1.18
C THR A 53 -7.36 -7.38 0.34
N ILE A 54 -8.42 -7.92 0.95
CA ILE A 54 -8.47 -8.26 2.39
C ILE A 54 -7.35 -9.25 2.74
N THR A 55 -7.11 -10.25 1.91
CA THR A 55 -6.00 -11.19 2.14
C THR A 55 -4.64 -10.47 2.06
N ALA A 56 -4.49 -9.52 1.13
CA ALA A 56 -3.31 -8.66 1.05
C ALA A 56 -3.14 -7.76 2.30
N ASN A 57 -4.19 -7.43 3.06
CA ASN A 57 -4.06 -6.68 4.32
C ASN A 57 -3.19 -7.42 5.35
N VAL A 58 -3.18 -8.76 5.33
CA VAL A 58 -2.29 -9.55 6.19
C VAL A 58 -0.83 -9.22 5.89
N LEU A 59 -0.49 -9.04 4.61
CA LEU A 59 0.84 -8.63 4.17
C LEU A 59 1.22 -7.25 4.70
N PHE A 60 0.34 -6.26 4.50
CA PHE A 60 0.53 -4.89 4.99
C PHE A 60 0.67 -4.86 6.53
N SER A 61 -0.12 -5.66 7.24
CA SER A 61 -0.09 -5.74 8.70
C SER A 61 1.22 -6.34 9.23
N ARG A 62 1.72 -7.41 8.57
CA ARG A 62 3.00 -8.01 8.95
C ARG A 62 4.17 -7.08 8.64
N GLU A 63 4.17 -6.43 7.46
CA GLU A 63 5.22 -5.46 7.10
C GLU A 63 5.20 -4.25 8.06
N SER A 64 4.00 -3.73 8.38
CA SER A 64 3.82 -2.67 9.37
C SER A 64 4.37 -3.06 10.74
N SER A 65 4.08 -4.28 11.21
CA SER A 65 4.58 -4.78 12.49
C SER A 65 6.11 -4.88 12.52
N PHE A 66 6.71 -5.35 11.41
CA PHE A 66 8.16 -5.37 11.25
C PHE A 66 8.74 -3.94 11.31
N VAL A 67 8.22 -2.99 10.53
CA VAL A 67 8.74 -1.61 10.51
C VAL A 67 8.54 -0.91 11.85
N LYS A 68 7.42 -1.15 12.55
CA LYS A 68 7.18 -0.66 13.92
C LYS A 68 8.20 -1.21 14.92
N SER A 69 8.64 -2.45 14.76
CA SER A 69 9.63 -3.05 15.66
C SER A 69 11.02 -2.41 15.54
N LEU A 70 11.28 -1.63 14.48
CA LEU A 70 12.55 -0.95 14.27
C LEU A 70 12.74 0.29 15.17
N THR A 71 11.66 0.84 15.73
CA THR A 71 11.70 2.00 16.63
C THR A 71 11.15 1.65 18.02
N PRO A 72 11.79 2.12 19.10
CA PRO A 72 11.20 2.04 20.43
C PRO A 72 10.11 3.11 20.66
N ASN A 73 10.03 4.15 19.82
CA ASN A 73 9.12 5.28 20.03
C ASN A 73 7.69 4.93 19.63
N GLU A 74 6.77 4.90 20.61
CA GLU A 74 5.36 4.58 20.39
C GLU A 74 4.63 5.55 19.45
N GLN A 75 5.01 6.82 19.42
CA GLN A 75 4.42 7.78 18.48
C GLN A 75 4.83 7.46 17.04
N ALA A 76 6.11 7.13 16.81
CA ALA A 76 6.58 6.71 15.50
C ALA A 76 5.88 5.41 15.04
N LYS A 77 5.63 4.46 15.96
CA LYS A 77 4.85 3.25 15.66
C LYS A 77 3.43 3.56 15.19
N LYS A 78 2.76 4.54 15.82
CA LYS A 78 1.42 4.98 15.39
C LYS A 78 1.45 5.56 13.98
N VAL A 79 2.41 6.45 13.70
CA VAL A 79 2.56 7.07 12.38
C VAL A 79 2.81 6.02 11.30
N VAL A 80 3.76 5.10 11.52
CA VAL A 80 3.99 3.95 10.62
C VAL A 80 2.70 3.14 10.42
N GLY A 81 1.94 2.89 11.49
CA GLY A 81 0.66 2.21 11.39
C GLY A 81 -0.35 2.90 10.47
N ILE A 82 -0.44 4.23 10.55
CA ILE A 82 -1.33 5.02 9.68
C ILE A 82 -0.84 4.98 8.23
N GLN A 83 0.47 5.10 8.00
CA GLN A 83 1.04 5.01 6.65
C GLN A 83 0.71 3.67 5.98
N TYR A 84 0.82 2.55 6.68
CA TYR A 84 0.47 1.23 6.12
C TYR A 84 -1.04 1.07 5.88
N LYS A 85 -1.90 1.66 6.71
CA LYS A 85 -3.36 1.70 6.47
C LYS A 85 -3.72 2.52 5.24
N LEU A 86 -3.06 3.66 5.04
CA LEU A 86 -3.24 4.51 3.88
C LEU A 86 -2.73 3.85 2.59
N ASP A 87 -1.61 3.13 2.65
CA ASP A 87 -1.14 2.31 1.51
C ASP A 87 -2.15 1.21 1.15
N TYR A 88 -2.70 0.53 2.15
CA TYR A 88 -3.75 -0.47 1.95
C TYR A 88 -5.03 0.13 1.35
N LEU A 89 -5.48 1.28 1.86
CA LEU A 89 -6.62 2.01 1.32
C LEU A 89 -6.40 2.40 -0.15
N PHE A 90 -5.20 2.84 -0.50
CA PHE A 90 -4.83 3.15 -1.88
C PHE A 90 -4.92 1.92 -2.78
N VAL A 91 -4.52 0.73 -2.30
CA VAL A 91 -4.70 -0.52 -3.05
C VAL A 91 -6.18 -0.84 -3.27
N ILE A 92 -7.04 -0.69 -2.26
CA ILE A 92 -8.49 -0.90 -2.44
C ILE A 92 -9.05 0.08 -3.48
N MET A 93 -8.64 1.35 -3.40
CA MET A 93 -9.07 2.35 -4.38
C MET A 93 -8.72 1.93 -5.81
N MET A 94 -7.48 1.48 -6.03
CA MET A 94 -6.99 1.14 -7.38
C MET A 94 -7.47 -0.22 -7.88
N ALA A 95 -7.57 -1.22 -7.00
CA ALA A 95 -7.84 -2.61 -7.40
C ALA A 95 -9.32 -3.01 -7.29
N VAL A 96 -10.14 -2.22 -6.59
CA VAL A 96 -11.57 -2.53 -6.37
C VAL A 96 -12.44 -1.38 -6.83
N ILE A 97 -12.26 -0.19 -6.25
CA ILE A 97 -13.15 0.95 -6.50
C ILE A 97 -13.03 1.42 -7.95
N PHE A 98 -11.82 1.61 -8.46
CA PHE A 98 -11.61 2.09 -9.82
C PHE A 98 -12.16 1.12 -10.88
N PRO A 99 -11.88 -0.21 -10.82
CA PRO A 99 -12.52 -1.16 -11.71
C PRO A 99 -14.05 -1.13 -11.62
N LEU A 100 -14.64 -1.05 -10.43
CA LEU A 100 -16.10 -0.94 -10.25
C LEU A 100 -16.65 0.31 -10.94
N MET A 101 -15.99 1.46 -10.76
CA MET A 101 -16.39 2.70 -11.43
C MET A 101 -16.35 2.55 -12.95
N MET A 102 -15.33 1.86 -13.50
CA MET A 102 -15.28 1.57 -14.93
C MET A 102 -16.41 0.65 -15.37
N ARG A 103 -16.64 -0.44 -14.62
CA ARG A 103 -17.63 -1.46 -14.93
C ARG A 103 -19.06 -0.89 -14.98
N PHE A 104 -19.38 0.01 -14.08
CA PHE A 104 -20.69 0.65 -13.99
C PHE A 104 -20.77 1.97 -14.77
N SER A 105 -19.78 2.29 -15.61
CA SER A 105 -19.74 3.54 -16.38
C SER A 105 -19.89 4.80 -15.52
N MET A 106 -19.40 4.74 -14.28
CA MET A 106 -19.47 5.83 -13.29
C MET A 106 -18.30 6.81 -13.39
N LEU A 107 -17.41 6.67 -14.37
CA LEU A 107 -16.33 7.61 -14.66
C LEU A 107 -16.82 8.93 -15.30
N THR A 108 -17.91 9.49 -14.77
CA THR A 108 -18.30 10.86 -15.08
C THR A 108 -17.39 11.84 -14.34
N LEU A 109 -17.46 13.13 -14.69
CA LEU A 109 -16.55 14.14 -14.17
C LEU A 109 -16.53 14.18 -12.62
N SER A 110 -17.70 14.19 -11.98
CA SER A 110 -17.79 14.36 -10.53
C SER A 110 -17.22 13.17 -9.73
N PRO A 111 -17.61 11.90 -9.99
CA PRO A 111 -17.02 10.75 -9.32
C PRO A 111 -15.53 10.59 -9.61
N PHE A 112 -15.08 10.91 -10.83
CA PHE A 112 -13.65 10.88 -11.16
C PHE A 112 -12.86 11.92 -10.37
N ILE A 113 -13.36 13.15 -10.24
CA ILE A 113 -12.72 14.19 -9.40
C ILE A 113 -12.67 13.75 -7.95
N LEU A 114 -13.73 13.17 -7.40
CA LEU A 114 -13.75 12.66 -6.02
C LEU A 114 -12.74 11.52 -5.82
N PHE A 115 -12.65 10.60 -6.78
CA PHE A 115 -11.68 9.52 -6.77
C PHE A 115 -10.24 10.05 -6.79
N MET A 116 -9.92 10.91 -7.76
CA MET A 116 -8.60 11.51 -7.90
C MET A 116 -8.23 12.39 -6.70
N GLY A 117 -9.17 13.21 -6.22
CA GLY A 117 -9.00 14.04 -5.04
C GLY A 117 -8.68 13.21 -3.79
N SER A 118 -9.37 12.09 -3.61
CA SER A 118 -9.09 11.15 -2.51
C SER A 118 -7.72 10.50 -2.65
N ALA A 119 -7.32 10.08 -3.85
CA ALA A 119 -6.01 9.51 -4.12
C ALA A 119 -4.88 10.53 -3.83
N ILE A 120 -5.05 11.77 -4.28
CA ILE A 120 -4.11 12.87 -4.02
C ILE A 120 -4.03 13.16 -2.51
N LEU A 121 -5.17 13.21 -1.83
CA LEU A 121 -5.21 13.45 -0.38
C LEU A 121 -4.44 12.38 0.38
N ILE A 122 -4.61 11.10 0.02
CA ILE A 122 -3.83 9.99 0.62
C ILE A 122 -2.34 10.21 0.42
N LEU A 123 -1.89 10.52 -0.81
CA LEU A 123 -0.47 10.76 -1.10
C LEU A 123 0.09 11.98 -0.36
N PHE A 124 -0.71 13.04 -0.23
CA PHE A 124 -0.34 14.23 0.53
C PHE A 124 -0.22 13.93 2.03
N THR A 125 -1.19 13.21 2.60
CA THR A 125 -1.12 12.77 4.00
C THR A 125 0.09 11.88 4.24
N GLN A 126 0.40 10.94 3.33
CA GLN A 126 1.62 10.12 3.42
C GLN A 126 2.89 10.97 3.50
N PHE A 127 2.97 12.02 2.68
CA PHE A 127 4.11 12.94 2.72
C PHE A 127 4.22 13.68 4.05
N LYS A 128 3.10 14.12 4.63
CA LYS A 128 3.09 14.75 5.95
C LYS A 128 3.49 13.79 7.06
N LEU A 129 3.06 12.54 6.98
CA LEU A 129 3.46 11.49 7.94
C LEU A 129 4.97 11.17 7.83
N ASP A 130 5.55 11.20 6.63
CA ASP A 130 7.01 11.05 6.46
C ASP A 130 7.76 12.18 7.19
N GLN A 131 7.33 13.44 7.01
CA GLN A 131 7.91 14.59 7.74
C GLN A 131 7.76 14.43 9.26
N GLN A 132 6.61 13.94 9.71
CA GLN A 132 6.34 13.70 11.12
C GLN A 132 7.26 12.61 11.71
N ILE A 133 7.56 11.54 10.95
CA ILE A 133 8.51 10.50 11.39
C ILE A 133 9.90 11.09 11.61
N GLU A 134 10.39 11.91 10.67
CA GLU A 134 11.72 12.52 10.78
C GLU A 134 11.86 13.38 12.05
N TRP A 135 10.77 14.02 12.49
CA TRP A 135 10.76 14.84 13.70
C TRP A 135 10.66 14.01 14.99
N ILE A 136 9.93 12.90 14.96
CA ILE A 136 9.68 12.05 16.14
C ILE A 136 10.84 11.07 16.40
N ASP A 137 11.38 10.48 15.34
CA ASP A 137 12.49 9.54 15.37
C ASP A 137 13.26 9.63 14.05
N ALA A 138 14.27 10.50 14.01
CA ALA A 138 15.11 10.71 12.83
C ALA A 138 15.83 9.44 12.35
N GLU A 139 16.02 8.46 13.24
CA GLU A 139 16.64 7.17 12.94
C GLU A 139 15.66 6.17 12.34
N GLN A 140 14.35 6.42 12.43
CA GLN A 140 13.34 5.58 11.81
C GLN A 140 13.34 5.81 10.30
N PRO A 141 13.50 4.75 9.48
CA PRO A 141 13.48 4.90 8.04
C PRO A 141 12.10 5.35 7.56
N THR A 142 12.07 6.37 6.70
CA THR A 142 10.82 6.87 6.11
C THR A 142 10.32 5.91 5.03
N ARG A 143 9.04 6.04 4.66
CA ARG A 143 8.44 5.20 3.60
C ARG A 143 9.21 5.35 2.29
N ARG A 144 9.63 6.57 1.96
CA ARG A 144 10.41 6.88 0.74
C ARG A 144 11.77 6.18 0.74
N GLU A 145 12.46 6.15 1.88
CA GLU A 145 13.74 5.47 2.01
C GLU A 145 13.57 3.96 1.87
N ILE A 146 12.57 3.39 2.55
CA ILE A 146 12.19 1.98 2.40
C ILE A 146 11.91 1.67 0.93
N GLN A 147 11.13 2.50 0.23
CA GLN A 147 10.82 2.32 -1.19
C GLN A 147 12.05 2.39 -2.10
N ARG A 148 12.99 3.30 -1.84
CA ARG A 148 14.25 3.40 -2.59
C ARG A 148 15.12 2.16 -2.41
N THR A 149 15.11 1.54 -1.22
CA THR A 149 15.80 0.26 -1.01
C THR A 149 15.15 -0.92 -1.73
N ARG A 150 13.92 -0.77 -2.24
CA ARG A 150 13.21 -1.86 -2.94
C ARG A 150 13.80 -2.19 -4.31
N PHE A 151 14.42 -1.22 -4.97
CA PHE A 151 14.92 -1.34 -6.35
C PHE A 151 16.46 -1.26 -6.46
N SER A 152 17.17 -1.09 -5.35
CA SER A 152 18.64 -1.09 -5.36
C SER A 152 19.18 -2.52 -5.35
N TRP A 153 19.26 -3.12 -6.54
CA TRP A 153 19.94 -4.40 -6.82
C TRP A 153 21.46 -4.34 -6.75
N ARG A 154 22.05 -3.27 -6.19
CA ARG A 154 23.49 -3.22 -5.99
C ARG A 154 23.84 -3.99 -4.72
N ALA A 155 24.43 -5.17 -4.96
CA ALA A 155 25.32 -5.87 -4.05
C ALA A 155 26.43 -4.93 -3.56
#